data_AF-A0A933F9A0-F1
#
_entry.id   AF-A0A933F9A0-F1
#
_cell.length_a   1.000
_cell.length_b   1.000
_cell.length_c   1.000
_cell.angle_alpha   90.00
_cell.angle_beta   90.00
_cell.angle_gamma   90.00
#
_symmetry.space_group_name_H-M   'P 1'
#
loop_
_entity.id
_entity.type
_entity.pdbx_description
1 polymer ?
#
loop_
_entity_poly.entity_id
_entity_poly.type
_entity_poly.pdbx_seq_one_letter_code
_entity_poly.pdbx_strand_id
1 'polypeptide(L)'
;MAEVLEKGMASALANGLKATPGVDARVQEGFAGLLTELAKPGVTEADAERRVKAWLDAAPGHAVTVLRSVVLAAASQKRVAPDAWLYRAFVGGPGKAAPGKAGARPR
;
A
#
# COMPACT_ATOMS: atom_id res chain seq x y z
N MET A 1 1.99 -6.99 -22.45
CA MET A 1 1.58 -5.92 -21.52
C MET A 1 2.03 -6.37 -20.14
N ALA A 2 2.93 -5.63 -19.49
CA ALA A 2 3.38 -5.99 -18.14
C ALA A 2 2.22 -5.78 -17.15
N GLU A 3 1.92 -6.78 -16.32
CA GLU A 3 1.03 -6.61 -15.19
C GLU A 3 1.63 -5.51 -14.29
N VAL A 4 0.81 -4.50 -13.96
CA VAL A 4 1.25 -3.35 -13.14
C VAL A 4 1.69 -3.79 -11.74
N LEU A 5 1.22 -4.96 -11.31
CA LEU A 5 1.51 -5.57 -10.03
C LEU A 5 1.90 -7.04 -10.23
N GLU A 6 3.14 -7.38 -9.88
CA GLU A 6 3.61 -8.76 -9.85
C GLU A 6 2.72 -9.63 -8.93
N LYS A 7 2.27 -10.78 -9.43
CA LYS A 7 1.42 -11.73 -8.69
C LYS A 7 1.99 -12.15 -7.33
N GLY A 8 3.32 -12.27 -7.24
CA GLY A 8 4.02 -12.54 -5.98
C GLY A 8 3.89 -11.40 -4.97
N MET A 9 3.92 -10.15 -5.43
CA MET A 9 3.77 -8.97 -4.58
C MET A 9 2.31 -8.77 -4.14
N ALA A 10 1.36 -8.98 -5.04
CA ALA A 10 -0.08 -8.99 -4.70
C ALA A 10 -0.38 -10.01 -3.58
N SER A 11 0.20 -11.20 -3.70
CA SER A 11 0.03 -12.27 -2.70
C SER A 11 0.67 -11.91 -1.36
N ALA A 12 1.86 -11.29 -1.36
CA ALA A 12 2.53 -10.85 -0.14
C ALA A 12 1.72 -9.76 0.60
N LEU A 13 1.15 -8.80 -0.13
CA LEU A 13 0.31 -7.74 0.43
C LEU A 13 -1.00 -8.31 1.01
N ALA A 14 -1.68 -9.18 0.27
CA ALA A 14 -2.90 -9.83 0.73
C ALA A 14 -2.66 -10.69 1.99
N ASN A 15 -1.57 -11.46 2.01
CA ASN A 15 -1.19 -12.28 3.17
C ASN A 15 -0.79 -11.42 4.38
N GLY A 16 -0.05 -10.33 4.17
CA GLY A 16 0.31 -9.40 5.24
C GLY A 16 -0.93 -8.80 5.91
N LEU A 17 -1.92 -8.41 5.10
CA LEU A 17 -3.18 -7.89 5.62
C LEU A 17 -4.00 -8.96 6.36
N LYS A 18 -4.10 -10.18 5.80
CA LYS A 18 -4.76 -11.32 6.46
C LYS A 18 -4.12 -11.72 7.78
N ALA A 19 -2.79 -11.63 7.85
CA ALA A 19 -2.02 -11.93 9.06
C ALA A 19 -2.13 -10.82 10.12
N THR A 20 -2.75 -9.68 9.82
CA THR A 20 -2.89 -8.58 10.76
C THR A 20 -4.10 -8.81 11.68
N PRO A 21 -3.88 -9.07 12.99
CA PRO A 21 -5.00 -9.20 13.92
C PRO A 21 -5.75 -7.87 14.06
N GLY A 22 -7.09 -7.96 14.13
CA GLY A 22 -7.96 -6.79 14.25
C GLY A 22 -8.23 -6.05 12.93
N VAL A 23 -7.83 -6.61 11.78
CA VAL A 23 -8.33 -6.16 10.47
C VAL A 23 -9.58 -6.92 10.11
N ASP A 24 -10.68 -6.18 9.94
CA ASP A 24 -11.98 -6.73 9.62
C ASP A 24 -11.99 -7.45 8.25
N ALA A 25 -12.78 -8.51 8.11
CA ALA A 25 -12.85 -9.28 6.87
C ALA A 25 -13.23 -8.39 5.68
N ARG A 26 -14.10 -7.39 5.89
CA ARG A 26 -14.47 -6.42 4.85
C ARG A 26 -13.28 -5.61 4.32
N VAL A 27 -12.34 -5.27 5.19
CA VAL A 27 -11.12 -4.53 4.81
C VAL A 27 -10.20 -5.45 4.01
N GLN A 28 -10.07 -6.72 4.43
CA GLN A 28 -9.28 -7.72 3.72
C GLN A 28 -9.85 -8.01 2.33
N GLU A 29 -11.17 -8.20 2.22
CA GLU A 29 -11.86 -8.44 0.95
C GLU A 29 -11.83 -7.21 0.04
N GLY A 30 -12.04 -6.01 0.60
CA GLY A 30 -11.93 -4.76 -0.16
C GLY A 30 -10.54 -4.55 -0.74
N PHE A 31 -9.49 -4.90 0.03
CA PHE A 31 -8.12 -4.85 -0.48
C PHE A 31 -7.82 -5.93 -1.51
N ALA A 32 -8.28 -7.16 -1.29
CA ALA A 32 -8.12 -8.25 -2.26
C ALA A 32 -8.80 -7.92 -3.59
N GLY A 33 -10.02 -7.37 -3.53
CA GLY A 33 -10.75 -6.88 -4.70
C GLY A 33 -10.00 -5.75 -5.42
N LEU A 34 -9.42 -4.80 -4.67
CA LEU A 34 -8.56 -3.77 -5.24
C LEU A 34 -7.38 -4.41 -6.00
N LEU A 35 -6.65 -5.34 -5.40
CA LEU A 35 -5.51 -6.01 -6.06
C LEU A 35 -5.94 -6.73 -7.34
N THR A 36 -7.11 -7.38 -7.34
CA THR A 36 -7.70 -8.00 -8.54
C THR A 36 -8.02 -6.97 -9.63
N GLU A 37 -8.56 -5.80 -9.27
CA GLU A 37 -8.79 -4.71 -10.22
C GLU A 37 -7.48 -4.20 -10.81
N LEU A 38 -6.42 -4.10 -10.01
CA LEU A 38 -5.10 -3.66 -10.47
C LEU A 38 -4.43 -4.67 -11.39
N ALA A 39 -4.71 -5.97 -11.22
CA ALA A 39 -4.22 -7.03 -12.09
C ALA A 39 -4.92 -7.05 -13.47
N LYS A 40 -5.98 -6.26 -13.68
CA LYS A 40 -6.67 -6.21 -14.97
C LYS A 40 -5.80 -5.58 -16.07
N PRO A 41 -5.84 -6.13 -17.30
CA PRO A 41 -5.16 -5.51 -18.43
C PRO A 41 -5.76 -4.13 -18.72
N GLY A 42 -4.89 -3.13 -18.91
CA GLY A 42 -5.28 -1.75 -19.20
C GLY A 42 -5.21 -0.80 -17.99
N VAL A 43 -4.91 -1.28 -16.79
CA VAL A 43 -4.62 -0.42 -15.63
C VAL A 43 -3.19 0.12 -15.75
N THR A 44 -3.05 1.44 -15.67
CA THR A 44 -1.76 2.12 -15.67
C THR A 44 -1.19 2.19 -14.25
N GLU A 45 0.13 2.35 -14.13
CA GLU A 45 0.80 2.57 -12.83
C GLU A 45 0.23 3.78 -12.07
N ALA A 46 -0.15 4.84 -12.80
CA ALA A 46 -0.75 6.04 -12.21
C ALA A 46 -2.14 5.77 -11.64
N ASP A 47 -2.99 5.03 -12.36
CA ASP A 47 -4.29 4.58 -11.86
C ASP A 47 -4.13 3.67 -10.64
N ALA A 48 -3.16 2.75 -10.70
CA ALA A 48 -2.89 1.83 -9.62
C ALA A 48 -2.45 2.56 -8.36
N GLU A 49 -1.50 3.49 -8.47
CA GLU A 49 -1.06 4.34 -7.37
C GLU A 49 -2.22 5.13 -6.77
N ARG A 50 -3.06 5.75 -7.61
CA ARG A 50 -4.19 6.56 -7.16
C ARG A 50 -5.21 5.73 -6.38
N ARG A 51 -5.58 4.55 -6.89
CA ARG A 51 -6.56 3.67 -6.24
C ARG A 51 -6.02 3.09 -4.93
N VAL A 52 -4.74 2.70 -4.90
CA VAL A 52 -4.08 2.25 -3.67
C VAL A 52 -4.04 3.37 -2.63
N LYS A 53 -3.63 4.59 -3.00
CA LYS A 53 -3.63 5.74 -2.08
C LYS A 53 -5.02 6.03 -1.53
N ALA A 54 -6.05 6.01 -2.38
CA ALA A 54 -7.43 6.21 -1.96
C ALA A 54 -7.90 5.13 -0.97
N TRP A 55 -7.52 3.87 -1.21
CA TRP A 55 -7.83 2.78 -0.28
C TRP A 55 -7.08 2.94 1.05
N LEU A 56 -5.79 3.30 1.01
CA LEU A 56 -4.98 3.52 2.20
C LEU A 56 -5.50 4.67 3.07
N ASP A 57 -6.08 5.70 2.47
CA ASP A 57 -6.70 6.83 3.17
C ASP A 57 -7.97 6.41 3.94
N ALA A 58 -8.75 5.50 3.36
CA ALA A 58 -9.97 4.95 3.98
C ALA A 58 -9.70 3.74 4.90
N ALA A 59 -8.51 3.13 4.81
CA ALA A 59 -8.17 1.90 5.52
C ALA A 59 -7.80 2.15 6.99
N PRO A 60 -7.94 1.14 7.86
CA PRO A 60 -7.50 1.24 9.24
C PRO A 60 -5.99 1.52 9.33
N GLY A 61 -5.58 2.44 10.20
CA GLY A 61 -4.17 2.83 10.32
C GLY A 61 -3.21 1.67 10.63
N HIS A 62 -3.64 0.65 11.38
CA HIS A 62 -2.85 -0.56 11.64
C HIS A 62 -2.68 -1.44 10.40
N ALA A 63 -3.72 -1.61 9.59
CA ALA A 63 -3.66 -2.30 8.31
C ALA A 63 -2.66 -1.62 7.37
N VAL A 64 -2.76 -0.29 7.26
CA VAL A 64 -1.82 0.54 6.46
C VAL A 64 -0.38 0.34 6.94
N THR A 65 -0.15 0.32 8.25
CA THR A 65 1.19 0.14 8.82
C THR A 65 1.82 -1.21 8.46
N VAL A 66 1.03 -2.28 8.48
CA VAL A 66 1.51 -3.61 8.08
C VAL A 66 1.82 -3.65 6.59
N LEU A 67 0.93 -3.12 5.74
CA LEU A 67 1.16 -3.07 4.30
C LEU A 67 2.40 -2.25 3.94
N ARG A 68 2.61 -1.10 4.60
CA ARG A 68 3.84 -0.30 4.48
C ARG A 68 5.07 -1.12 4.84
N SER A 69 5.01 -1.88 5.93
CA SER A 69 6.11 -2.74 6.38
C SER A 69 6.43 -3.83 5.35
N VAL A 70 5.42 -4.44 4.73
CA VAL A 70 5.60 -5.43 3.65
C VAL A 70 6.31 -4.81 2.44
N VAL A 71 5.90 -3.61 2.02
CA VAL A 71 6.54 -2.89 0.90
C VAL A 71 7.98 -2.47 1.24
N LEU A 72 8.21 -1.99 2.46
CA LEU A 72 9.55 -1.67 2.96
C LEU A 72 10.45 -2.90 3.00
N ALA A 73 9.95 -4.04 3.48
CA ALA A 73 10.69 -5.30 3.49
C ALA A 73 11.00 -5.78 2.07
N ALA A 74 10.05 -5.67 1.14
CA ALA A 74 10.27 -6.00 -0.27
C ALA A 74 11.31 -5.08 -0.92
N ALA A 75 11.30 -3.78 -0.61
CA ALA A 75 12.31 -2.84 -1.07
C ALA A 75 13.69 -3.15 -0.48
N SER A 76 13.77 -3.48 0.81
CA SER A 76 15.01 -3.93 1.46
C SER A 76 15.59 -5.21 0.84
N GLN A 77 14.72 -6.10 0.33
CA GLN A 77 15.11 -7.32 -0.39
C GLN A 77 15.37 -7.08 -1.89
N LYS A 78 15.41 -5.83 -2.36
CA LYS A 78 15.52 -5.44 -3.77
C LYS A 78 14.45 -6.04 -4.69
N ARG A 79 13.30 -6.47 -4.14
CA ARG A 79 12.14 -6.96 -4.92
C ARG A 79 11.27 -5.82 -5.47
N VAL A 80 11.33 -4.65 -4.83
CA VAL A 80 10.62 -3.45 -5.25
C VAL A 80 11.62 -2.30 -5.30
N ALA A 81 11.72 -1.64 -6.45
CA ALA A 81 12.54 -0.45 -6.56
C ALA A 81 11.92 0.71 -5.74
N PRO A 82 12.73 1.55 -5.08
CA PRO A 82 12.21 2.72 -4.35
C PRO A 82 11.52 3.75 -5.27
N ASP A 83 11.79 3.71 -6.57
CA ASP A 83 11.11 4.55 -7.58
C ASP A 83 9.82 3.90 -8.12
N ALA A 84 9.56 2.62 -7.80
CA ALA A 84 8.37 1.93 -8.27
C ALA A 84 7.09 2.61 -7.73
N TRP A 85 6.04 2.65 -8.56
CA TRP A 85 4.74 3.20 -8.19
C TRP A 85 4.22 2.61 -6.87
N LEU A 86 4.49 1.32 -6.62
CA LEU A 86 4.08 0.63 -5.41
C LEU A 86 4.77 1.22 -4.17
N TYR A 87 6.08 1.48 -4.24
CA TYR A 87 6.79 2.11 -3.12
C TYR A 87 6.25 3.53 -2.86
N ARG A 88 6.00 4.30 -3.93
CA ARG A 88 5.41 5.64 -3.85
C ARG A 88 3.97 5.64 -3.31
N ALA A 89 3.18 4.62 -3.63
CA ALA A 89 1.79 4.49 -3.17
C ALA A 89 1.71 4.24 -1.67
N PHE A 90 2.57 3.35 -1.15
CA PHE A 90 2.54 2.93 0.25
C PHE A 90 3.43 3.79 1.15
N VAL A 91 4.67 4.04 0.77
CA VAL A 91 5.65 4.74 1.62
C VAL A 91 5.59 6.25 1.39
N GLY A 92 5.29 6.66 0.16
CA GLY A 92 5.45 8.04 -0.30
C GLY A 92 6.87 8.23 -0.82
N GLY A 93 7.00 8.59 -2.10
CA GLY A 93 8.31 8.92 -2.68
C GLY A 93 8.98 10.11 -1.94
N PRO A 94 10.31 10.26 -2.05
CA PRO A 94 11.03 11.38 -1.42
C PRO A 94 10.61 12.69 -2.09
N GLY A 95 9.59 13.34 -1.53
CA GLY A 95 8.98 14.49 -2.17
C GLY A 95 7.99 15.29 -1.31
N LYS A 96 8.12 15.23 0.03
CA LYS A 96 8.03 16.37 0.97
C LYS A 96 7.90 15.82 2.38
N ALA A 97 8.90 16.16 3.19
CA ALA A 97 8.85 16.04 4.63
C ALA A 97 7.57 16.67 5.19
N ALA A 98 7.04 16.04 6.24
CA ALA A 98 6.31 16.74 7.27
C ALA A 98 7.13 17.97 7.72
N PRO A 99 6.44 19.08 8.07
CA PRO A 99 6.76 19.68 9.34
C PRO A 99 5.46 19.90 10.11
N GLY A 100 5.28 19.12 11.18
CA GLY A 100 4.09 19.19 12.00
C GLY A 100 4.21 18.52 13.36
N LYS A 101 5.41 18.43 13.95
CA LYS A 101 5.47 18.50 15.42
C LYS A 101 5.23 19.95 15.81
N ALA A 102 3.98 20.27 16.16
CA ALA A 102 3.69 21.35 17.08
C ALA A 102 2.76 20.74 18.14
N GLY A 103 3.33 20.48 19.32
CA GLY A 103 2.53 20.13 20.47
C GLY A 103 1.53 21.25 20.76
N ALA A 104 0.28 20.89 20.98
CA ALA A 104 -0.68 21.75 21.65
C ALA A 104 -1.60 20.85 22.47
N ARG A 105 -1.17 20.62 23.70
CA ARG A 105 -2.01 20.14 24.80
C ARG A 105 -2.90 21.33 25.19
N PRO A 106 -4.23 21.30 25.03
CA PRO A 106 -5.09 22.30 25.66
C PRO A 106 -5.14 22.02 27.17
N ARG A 107 -5.21 23.12 27.91
CA ARG A 107 -5.02 23.25 29.36
C ARG A 107 -6.03 22.49 30.20
#